data_AF-A0A8T7JMG1-F1
#
_entry.id   AF-A0A8T7JMG1-F1
#
_cell.length_a   1.000
_cell.length_b   1.000
_cell.length_c   1.000
_cell.angle_alpha   90.00
_cell.angle_beta   90.00
_cell.angle_gamma   90.00
#
_symmetry.space_group_name_H-M   'P 1'
#
loop_
_entity.id
_entity.type
_entity.pdbx_description
1 polymer ?
#
loop_
_entity_poly.entity_id
_entity_poly.type
_entity_poly.pdbx_seq_one_letter_code
_entity_poly.pdbx_strand_id
1 'polypeptide(L)'
;MSDEKTEQTARQMDKDFFKRTDAFIKVANELAKEHDLGKVSASMLYAAARFNAFIVASSAQDKAEADRNKVEAIEYFTNQYRNMLLANMDDYIEKYDEYLK
;
A
#
# COMPACT_ATOMS: atom_id res chain seq x y z
N MET A 1 -0.17 -22.31 14.29
CA MET A 1 0.71 -21.17 14.63
C MET A 1 0.87 -20.16 13.49
N SER A 2 0.61 -20.55 12.23
CA SER A 2 0.53 -19.64 11.08
C SER A 2 -0.75 -18.79 11.09
N ASP A 3 -1.87 -19.40 11.46
CA ASP A 3 -3.20 -18.80 11.23
C ASP A 3 -3.52 -17.69 12.24
N GLU A 4 -3.05 -17.81 13.49
CA GLU A 4 -3.19 -16.77 14.52
C GLU A 4 -2.42 -15.48 14.18
N LYS A 5 -1.24 -15.58 13.54
CA LYS A 5 -0.46 -14.39 13.13
C LYS A 5 -1.10 -13.67 11.95
N THR A 6 -1.69 -14.43 11.02
CA THR A 6 -2.42 -13.88 9.87
C THR A 6 -3.71 -13.18 10.33
N GLU A 7 -4.46 -13.77 11.27
CA GLU A 7 -5.65 -13.15 11.86
C GLU A 7 -5.33 -11.92 12.73
N GLN A 8 -4.20 -11.91 13.47
CA GLN A 8 -3.78 -10.75 14.24
C GLN A 8 -3.44 -9.55 13.35
N THR A 9 -2.82 -9.80 12.20
CA THR A 9 -2.48 -8.75 11.22
C THR A 9 -3.75 -8.15 10.61
N ALA A 10 -4.73 -8.99 10.27
CA ALA A 10 -6.05 -8.54 9.79
C ALA A 10 -6.87 -7.79 10.87
N ARG A 11 -6.76 -8.17 12.15
CA ARG A 11 -7.42 -7.48 13.28
C ARG A 11 -6.82 -6.11 13.62
N GLN A 12 -5.58 -5.83 13.22
CA GLN A 12 -4.93 -4.53 13.46
C GLN A 12 -5.44 -3.42 12.52
N MET A 13 -6.18 -3.78 11.47
CA MET A 13 -6.70 -2.86 10.45
C MET A 13 -8.16 -2.54 10.79
N ASP A 14 -8.38 -1.41 11.46
CA ASP A 14 -9.72 -0.84 11.72
C ASP A 14 -10.56 -0.82 10.43
N LYS A 15 -11.89 -1.00 10.52
CA LYS A 15 -12.84 -0.86 9.41
C LYS A 15 -12.61 0.40 8.58
N ASP A 16 -12.15 1.48 9.20
CA ASP A 16 -11.85 2.72 8.48
C ASP A 16 -10.59 2.66 7.61
N PHE A 17 -9.67 1.71 7.85
CA PHE A 17 -8.58 1.41 6.93
C PHE A 17 -9.14 1.00 5.57
N PHE A 18 -10.01 -0.02 5.53
CA PHE A 18 -10.53 -0.55 4.26
C PHE A 18 -11.35 0.51 3.52
N LYS A 19 -12.16 1.30 4.23
CA LYS A 19 -12.87 2.44 3.62
C LYS A 19 -11.93 3.43 2.93
N ARG A 20 -10.78 3.75 3.53
CA ARG A 20 -9.78 4.64 2.93
C ARG A 20 -9.11 4.00 1.72
N THR A 21 -8.76 2.71 1.82
CA THR A 21 -8.17 1.95 0.71
C THR A 21 -9.12 1.88 -0.49
N ASP A 22 -10.39 1.58 -0.25
CA ASP A 22 -11.44 1.54 -1.27
C ASP A 22 -11.63 2.91 -1.94
N ALA A 23 -11.51 4.00 -1.19
CA ALA A 23 -11.57 5.35 -1.76
C ALA A 23 -10.42 5.59 -2.75
N PHE A 24 -9.19 5.13 -2.47
CA PHE A 24 -8.08 5.23 -3.42
C PHE A 24 -8.27 4.31 -4.63
N ILE A 25 -8.72 3.06 -4.43
CA ILE A 25 -9.02 2.12 -5.52
C ILE A 25 -10.11 2.69 -6.44
N LYS A 26 -11.15 3.32 -5.88
CA LYS A 26 -12.20 3.96 -6.67
C LYS A 26 -11.62 5.02 -7.61
N VAL A 27 -10.71 5.88 -7.12
CA VAL A 27 -10.04 6.89 -7.96
C VAL A 27 -9.22 6.21 -9.07
N ALA A 28 -8.47 5.16 -8.75
CA ALA A 28 -7.70 4.41 -9.74
C ALA A 28 -8.61 3.80 -10.82
N ASN A 29 -9.74 3.22 -10.43
CA ASN A 29 -10.72 2.63 -11.35
C ASN A 29 -11.36 3.68 -12.27
N GLU A 30 -11.60 4.90 -11.78
CA GLU A 30 -12.07 5.99 -12.63
C GLU A 30 -11.00 6.40 -13.65
N LEU A 31 -9.74 6.55 -13.24
CA LEU A 31 -8.63 6.85 -14.16
C LEU A 31 -8.39 5.74 -15.19
N ALA A 32 -8.60 4.47 -14.80
CA ALA A 32 -8.49 3.30 -15.67
C ALA A 32 -9.52 3.27 -16.80
N LYS A 33 -10.59 4.08 -16.75
CA LYS A 33 -11.54 4.22 -17.87
C LYS A 33 -10.95 5.00 -19.04
N GLU A 34 -9.97 5.86 -18.79
CA GLU A 34 -9.40 6.79 -19.79
C GLU A 34 -7.92 6.52 -20.08
N HIS A 35 -7.26 5.72 -19.24
CA HIS A 35 -5.82 5.50 -19.30
C HIS A 35 -5.45 4.02 -19.15
N ASP A 36 -4.30 3.65 -19.71
CA ASP A 36 -3.72 2.32 -19.55
C ASP A 36 -3.51 1.94 -18.08
N LEU A 37 -3.85 0.70 -17.72
CA LEU A 37 -3.77 0.19 -16.34
C LEU A 37 -2.36 0.29 -15.76
N GLY A 38 -1.33 0.05 -16.58
CA GLY A 38 0.06 0.19 -16.17
C GLY A 38 0.41 1.63 -15.79
N LYS A 39 -0.08 2.62 -16.54
CA LYS A 39 0.11 4.04 -16.23
C LYS A 39 -0.61 4.45 -14.94
N VAL A 40 -1.84 3.99 -14.74
CA VAL A 40 -2.58 4.25 -13.50
C VAL A 40 -1.88 3.61 -12.30
N SER A 41 -1.41 2.36 -12.44
CA SER A 41 -0.65 1.66 -11.39
C SER A 41 0.65 2.39 -11.03
N ALA A 42 1.44 2.81 -12.02
CA ALA A 42 2.64 3.61 -11.79
C ALA A 42 2.33 4.95 -11.08
N SER A 43 1.21 5.58 -11.45
CA SER A 43 0.75 6.83 -10.83
C SER A 43 0.35 6.64 -9.37
N MET A 44 -0.34 5.55 -9.04
CA MET A 44 -0.66 5.20 -7.65
C MET A 44 0.59 4.97 -6.81
N LEU A 45 1.56 4.21 -7.33
CA LEU A 45 2.82 3.94 -6.63
C LEU A 45 3.57 5.25 -6.33
N TYR A 46 3.64 6.16 -7.31
CA TYR A 46 4.27 7.46 -7.12
C TYR A 46 3.49 8.37 -6.15
N ALA A 47 2.15 8.35 -6.20
CA ALA A 47 1.31 9.10 -5.28
C ALA A 47 1.53 8.65 -3.83
N ALA A 48 1.55 7.33 -3.59
CA ALA A 48 1.84 6.76 -2.28
C ALA A 48 3.25 7.16 -1.79
N ALA A 49 4.27 7.09 -2.66
CA ALA A 49 5.62 7.49 -2.33
C ALA A 49 5.71 8.98 -1.91
N ARG A 50 5.04 9.88 -2.65
CA ARG A 50 5.00 11.31 -2.32
C ARG A 50 4.31 11.60 -1.00
N PHE A 51 3.17 10.94 -0.77
CA PHE A 51 2.42 11.11 0.47
C PHE A 51 3.24 10.63 1.67
N ASN A 52 3.84 9.44 1.58
CA ASN A 52 4.66 8.88 2.64
C ASN A 52 5.93 9.72 2.90
N ALA A 53 6.58 10.23 1.85
CA ALA A 53 7.70 11.15 1.98
C ALA A 53 7.31 12.45 2.69
N PHE A 54 6.12 13.00 2.40
CA PHE A 54 5.58 14.15 3.10
C PHE A 54 5.38 13.85 4.59
N ILE A 55 4.77 12.71 4.95
CA ILE A 55 4.58 12.33 6.36
C ILE A 55 5.90 12.31 7.11
N VAL A 56 6.93 11.64 6.56
CA VAL A 56 8.27 11.55 7.16
C VAL A 56 8.93 12.91 7.32
N ALA A 57 8.85 13.75 6.29
CA ALA A 57 9.47 15.08 6.33
C ALA A 57 8.73 16.02 7.30
N SER A 58 7.40 15.95 7.34
CA SER A 58 6.55 16.81 8.16
C SER A 58 6.58 16.48 9.65
N SER A 59 6.98 15.26 10.02
CA SER A 59 7.09 14.82 11.40
C SER A 59 8.45 15.13 12.03
N ALA A 60 9.44 15.49 11.23
CA ALA A 60 10.77 15.86 11.68
C ALA A 60 10.82 17.31 12.20
N GLN A 61 11.62 17.55 13.24
CA GLN A 61 11.83 18.88 13.82
C GLN A 61 12.70 19.76 12.92
N ASP A 62 13.63 19.14 12.20
CA ASP A 62 14.54 19.82 11.28
C ASP A 62 14.96 18.93 10.10
N LYS A 63 15.75 19.52 9.19
CA LYS A 63 16.25 18.84 8.00
C LYS A 63 17.16 17.64 8.34
N ALA A 64 17.95 17.74 9.41
CA ALA A 64 18.88 16.67 9.77
C ALA A 64 18.12 15.47 10.33
N GLU A 65 17.06 15.71 11.10
CA GLU A 65 16.16 14.66 11.55
C GLU A 65 15.37 14.04 10.39
N ALA A 66 14.86 14.84 9.45
CA ALA A 66 14.20 14.30 8.26
C ALA A 66 15.11 13.36 7.46
N ASP A 67 16.40 13.69 7.34
CA ASP A 67 17.38 12.86 6.65
C ASP A 67 17.67 11.53 7.39
N ARG A 68 17.70 11.55 8.72
CA ARG A 68 17.80 10.32 9.54
C ARG A 68 16.54 9.46 9.40
N ASN A 69 15.36 10.05 9.57
CA ASN A 69 14.07 9.34 9.52
C ASN A 69 13.81 8.72 8.13
N LYS A 70 14.34 9.33 7.07
CA LYS A 70 14.22 8.82 5.69
C LYS A 70 14.69 7.37 5.55
N VAL A 71 15.82 7.00 6.16
CA VAL A 71 16.41 5.66 5.99
C VAL A 71 15.48 4.59 6.57
N GLU A 72 15.07 4.76 7.82
CA GLU A 72 14.16 3.85 8.51
C GLU A 72 12.79 3.79 7.81
N ALA A 73 12.28 4.94 7.34
CA ALA A 73 11.01 5.01 6.65
C ALA A 73 11.01 4.28 5.30
N ILE A 74 12.10 4.37 4.52
CA ILE A 74 12.23 3.62 3.25
C ILE A 74 12.14 2.12 3.51
N GLU A 75 12.88 1.62 4.49
CA GLU A 75 12.85 0.20 4.84
C GLU A 75 11.44 -0.22 5.30
N TYR A 76 10.82 0.56 6.20
CA TYR A 76 9.48 0.28 6.67
C TYR A 76 8.46 0.23 5.53
N PHE A 77 8.35 1.29 4.71
CA PHE A 77 7.33 1.36 3.66
C PHE A 77 7.52 0.30 2.58
N THR A 78 8.76 0.02 2.17
CA THR A 78 9.04 -0.99 1.15
C THR A 78 8.74 -2.40 1.65
N ASN A 79 9.03 -2.69 2.92
CA ASN A 79 8.69 -3.98 3.54
C ASN A 79 7.18 -4.16 3.70
N GLN A 80 6.46 -3.12 4.16
CA GLN A 80 4.98 -3.17 4.24
C GLN A 80 4.36 -3.39 2.87
N TYR A 81 4.78 -2.64 1.85
CA TYR A 81 4.26 -2.80 0.49
C TYR A 81 4.55 -4.19 -0.07
N ARG A 82 5.78 -4.70 0.10
CA ARG A 82 6.14 -6.06 -0.33
C ARG A 82 5.23 -7.12 0.28
N ASN A 83 5.00 -7.06 1.59
CA ASN A 83 4.19 -8.05 2.28
C ASN A 83 2.72 -8.01 1.82
N MET A 84 2.15 -6.80 1.69
CA MET A 84 0.78 -6.64 1.20
C MET A 84 0.65 -7.10 -0.25
N LEU A 85 1.61 -6.76 -1.11
CA LEU A 85 1.59 -7.18 -2.51
C LEU A 85 1.67 -8.70 -2.64
N LEU A 86 2.57 -9.34 -1.90
CA LEU A 86 2.71 -10.80 -1.88
C LEU A 86 1.40 -11.47 -1.46
N ALA A 87 0.81 -11.03 -0.35
CA ALA A 87 -0.45 -11.61 0.13
C ALA A 87 -1.60 -11.47 -0.88
N ASN A 88 -1.71 -10.33 -1.58
CA ASN A 88 -2.73 -10.15 -2.61
C ASN A 88 -2.43 -11.00 -3.85
N MET A 89 -1.17 -11.11 -4.27
CA MET A 89 -0.79 -11.96 -5.40
C MET A 89 -1.06 -13.43 -5.12
N ASP A 90 -0.70 -13.90 -3.92
CA ASP A 90 -0.95 -15.27 -3.50
C ASP A 90 -2.46 -15.58 -3.52
N ASP A 91 -3.31 -14.66 -3.04
CA ASP A 91 -4.78 -14.80 -3.09
C ASP A 91 -5.31 -14.90 -4.52
N TYR A 92 -4.86 -14.03 -5.43
CA TYR A 92 -5.25 -14.09 -6.85
C TYR A 92 -4.76 -15.36 -7.54
N ILE A 93 -3.58 -15.86 -7.18
CA ILE A 93 -3.01 -17.10 -7.75
C ILE A 93 -3.78 -18.32 -7.23
N GLU A 94 -4.07 -18.37 -5.93
CA GLU A 94 -4.81 -19.46 -5.31
C GLU A 94 -6.24 -19.56 -5.87
N LYS A 95 -6.89 -18.42 -6.10
CA LYS A 95 -8.28 -18.33 -6.58
C LYS A 95 -8.40 -17.99 -8.05
N TYR A 96 -7.34 -18.23 -8.83
CA TYR A 96 -7.25 -17.81 -10.23
C TYR A 96 -8.48 -18.24 -11.06
N ASP A 97 -8.87 -19.51 -10.92
CA ASP A 97 -10.00 -20.08 -11.66
C ASP A 97 -11.37 -19.56 -11.20
N GLU A 98 -11.48 -19.03 -9.98
CA GLU A 98 -12.72 -18.44 -9.46
C GLU A 98 -12.86 -16.97 -9.84
N TYR A 99 -11.76 -16.22 -9.81
CA TYR A 99 -11.78 -14.77 -9.98
C TYR A 99 -11.57 -14.31 -11.42
N LEU A 100 -10.85 -15.08 -12.24
CA LEU A 100 -10.35 -14.62 -13.54
C LEU A 100 -10.72 -15.52 -14.74
N LYS A 101 -11.48 -16.61 -14.54
CA LYS A 101 -12.03 -17.44 -15.61
C LYS A 101 -13.51 -17.14 -15.89
#